data_AF-A0A2E4EYU1-F1
#
_entry.id   AF-A0A2E4EYU1-F1
#
_cell.length_a   1.000
_cell.length_b   1.000
_cell.length_c   1.000
_cell.angle_alpha   90.00
_cell.angle_beta   90.00
_cell.angle_gamma   90.00
#
_symmetry.space_group_name_H-M   'P 1'
#
loop_
_entity.id
_entity.type
_entity.pdbx_description
1 polymer ?
#
loop_
_entity_poly.entity_id
_entity_poly.type
_entity_poly.pdbx_seq_one_letter_code
_entity_poly.pdbx_strand_id
1 'polypeptide(L)'
;MRNYIKSYRRRNEPFLDSLPEQMHYSDTGCEASLSCLSCPLPKCKYDDPVWYQAYKRRDRDLELLNMYRSDKLSAFEIANHFGVSPRTVHRAVKRAQGYKEGIKVA
;
A
#
# COMPACT_ATOMS: atom_id res chain seq x y z
N MET A 1 -41.71 10.95 3.97
CA MET A 1 -41.71 9.51 4.33
C MET A 1 -41.35 8.73 3.08
N ARG A 2 -40.19 8.06 3.05
CA ARG A 2 -39.73 7.27 1.89
C ARG A 2 -40.56 5.99 1.82
N ASN A 3 -41.34 5.84 0.76
CA ASN A 3 -42.12 4.63 0.49
C ASN A 3 -41.17 3.46 0.22
N TYR A 4 -41.05 2.57 1.20
CA TYR A 4 -40.34 1.30 1.06
C TYR A 4 -41.23 0.34 0.27
N ILE A 5 -41.00 0.25 -1.04
CA ILE A 5 -41.66 -0.74 -1.89
C ILE A 5 -40.99 -2.09 -1.62
N LYS A 6 -41.70 -2.97 -0.90
CA LYS A 6 -41.27 -4.34 -0.63
C LYS A 6 -41.40 -5.15 -1.93
N SER A 7 -40.31 -5.29 -2.68
CA SER A 7 -40.27 -6.11 -3.90
C SER A 7 -40.40 -7.59 -3.55
N TYR A 8 -41.61 -8.14 -3.72
CA TYR A 8 -41.84 -9.59 -3.64
C TYR A 8 -41.11 -10.27 -4.81
N ARG A 9 -40.03 -11.01 -4.53
CA ARG A 9 -39.38 -11.87 -5.53
C ARG A 9 -40.39 -12.92 -6.01
N ARG A 10 -40.67 -12.97 -7.32
CA ARG A 10 -41.41 -14.09 -7.91
C ARG A 10 -40.50 -15.32 -7.94
N ARG A 11 -41.01 -16.46 -7.45
CA ARG A 11 -40.25 -17.72 -7.29
C ARG A 11 -39.69 -18.34 -8.59
N ASN A 12 -40.07 -17.83 -9.76
CA ASN A 12 -39.69 -18.34 -11.08
C ASN A 12 -39.17 -17.22 -12.02
N GLU A 13 -38.56 -16.17 -11.48
CA GLU A 13 -37.81 -15.22 -12.30
C GLU A 13 -36.39 -15.77 -12.42
N PRO A 14 -35.92 -16.13 -13.64
CA PRO A 14 -34.55 -16.58 -13.79
C PRO A 14 -33.68 -15.45 -13.24
N PHE A 15 -32.87 -15.80 -12.23
CA PHE A 15 -31.80 -14.94 -11.76
C PHE A 15 -31.00 -14.64 -13.03
N LEU A 16 -31.16 -13.43 -13.58
CA LEU A 16 -30.22 -12.89 -14.54
C LEU A 16 -28.92 -12.88 -13.76
N ASP A 17 -28.20 -13.99 -13.87
CA ASP A 17 -26.82 -14.08 -13.50
C ASP A 17 -26.19 -12.99 -14.33
N SER A 18 -26.03 -11.83 -13.69
CA SER A 18 -25.49 -10.63 -14.29
C SER A 18 -24.01 -10.92 -14.36
N LEU A 19 -23.67 -11.79 -15.31
CA LEU A 19 -22.34 -12.32 -15.46
C LEU A 19 -21.42 -11.09 -15.57
N PRO A 20 -20.27 -11.10 -14.88
CA PRO A 20 -19.30 -10.01 -14.96
C PRO A 20 -18.79 -9.75 -16.38
N GLU A 21 -19.16 -10.60 -17.35
CA GLU A 21 -18.92 -10.49 -18.78
C GLU A 21 -19.42 -9.18 -19.41
N GLN A 22 -20.45 -8.54 -18.84
CA GLN A 22 -20.91 -7.21 -19.28
C GLN A 22 -20.34 -6.06 -18.44
N MET A 23 -19.54 -6.35 -17.41
CA MET A 23 -18.89 -5.32 -16.62
C MET A 23 -17.67 -4.78 -17.37
N HIS A 24 -17.75 -3.54 -17.84
CA HIS A 24 -16.59 -2.85 -18.38
C HIS A 24 -15.62 -2.49 -17.25
N TYR A 25 -14.61 -3.34 -17.07
CA TYR A 25 -13.46 -3.07 -16.21
C TYR A 25 -12.55 -2.04 -16.90
N SER A 26 -12.82 -0.76 -16.64
CA SER A 26 -11.95 0.32 -17.10
C SER A 26 -10.63 0.30 -16.33
N ASP A 27 -9.52 0.15 -17.04
CA ASP A 27 -8.19 0.32 -16.45
C ASP A 27 -7.85 1.80 -16.33
N THR A 28 -8.14 2.38 -15.16
CA THR A 28 -7.75 3.76 -14.84
C THR A 28 -6.37 3.86 -14.21
N GLY A 29 -5.70 2.73 -13.98
CA GLY A 29 -4.45 2.68 -13.21
C GLY A 29 -4.58 3.22 -11.78
N CYS A 30 -3.44 3.64 -11.23
CA CYS A 30 -3.29 4.28 -9.93
C CYS A 30 -2.02 5.14 -9.85
N GLU A 31 -1.66 5.66 -8.67
CA GLU A 31 -0.45 6.48 -8.49
C GLU A 31 0.88 5.76 -8.78
N ALA A 32 0.88 4.43 -8.87
CA ALA A 32 2.07 3.66 -9.25
C ALA A 32 2.21 3.44 -10.76
N SER A 33 1.11 3.51 -11.52
CA SER A 33 1.09 3.33 -12.98
C SER A 33 -0.25 3.76 -13.55
N LEU A 34 -0.26 4.40 -14.72
CA LEU A 34 -1.47 4.81 -15.43
C LEU A 34 -2.28 3.63 -16.00
N SER A 35 -1.69 2.44 -16.08
CA SER A 35 -2.36 1.19 -16.48
C SER A 35 -1.90 0.03 -15.59
N CYS A 36 -2.84 -0.83 -15.20
CA CYS A 36 -2.62 -2.05 -14.44
C CYS A 36 -1.74 -3.05 -15.19
N LEU A 37 -1.91 -3.16 -16.52
CA LEU A 37 -1.17 -4.13 -17.34
C LEU A 37 0.30 -3.73 -17.57
N SER A 38 0.66 -2.47 -17.35
CA SER A 38 2.03 -1.98 -17.42
C SER A 38 2.59 -1.61 -16.04
N CYS A 39 1.96 -2.07 -14.96
CA CYS A 39 2.33 -1.66 -13.60
C CYS A 39 3.68 -2.26 -13.18
N PRO A 40 4.65 -1.44 -12.70
CA PRO A 40 5.95 -1.93 -12.27
C PRO A 40 5.93 -2.55 -10.88
N LEU A 41 4.81 -2.47 -10.15
CA LEU A 41 4.73 -3.05 -8.81
C LEU A 41 4.72 -4.58 -8.88
N PRO A 42 5.50 -5.28 -8.03
CA PRO A 42 5.49 -6.74 -8.00
C PRO A 42 4.21 -7.32 -7.39
N LYS A 43 3.42 -6.50 -6.68
CA LYS A 43 2.11 -6.86 -6.13
C LYS A 43 1.16 -5.65 -6.26
N CYS A 44 -0.10 -5.89 -6.55
CA CYS A 44 -1.08 -4.81 -6.64
C CYS A 44 -1.33 -4.20 -5.25
N LYS A 45 -1.39 -2.86 -5.17
CA LYS A 45 -1.67 -2.14 -3.93
C LYS A 45 -3.08 -2.34 -3.39
N TYR A 46 -4.03 -2.68 -4.26
CA TYR A 46 -5.43 -2.92 -3.88
C TYR A 46 -5.60 -4.33 -3.32
N ASP A 47 -4.82 -5.30 -3.82
CA ASP A 47 -4.83 -6.68 -3.32
C ASP A 47 -4.23 -6.76 -1.91
N ASP A 48 -3.18 -5.98 -1.65
CA ASP A 48 -2.55 -5.93 -0.33
C ASP A 48 -2.10 -4.50 0.04
N PRO A 49 -3.02 -3.72 0.64
CA PRO A 49 -2.71 -2.37 1.08
C PRO A 49 -1.60 -2.33 2.14
N VAL A 50 -1.48 -3.36 2.97
CA VAL A 50 -0.47 -3.42 4.04
C VAL A 50 0.93 -3.57 3.45
N TRP A 51 1.08 -4.49 2.48
CA TRP A 51 2.31 -4.64 1.71
C TRP A 51 2.68 -3.34 1.01
N TYR A 52 1.71 -2.67 0.36
CA TYR A 52 2.00 -1.45 -0.39
C TYR A 52 2.47 -0.30 0.50
N GLN A 53 1.87 -0.13 1.69
CA GLN A 53 2.36 0.85 2.66
C GLN A 53 3.77 0.53 3.15
N ALA A 54 4.11 -0.75 3.30
CA ALA A 54 5.48 -1.18 3.63
C ALA A 54 6.46 -0.94 2.48
N TYR A 55 6.05 -1.23 1.24
CA TYR A 55 6.83 -1.00 0.03
C TYR A 55 7.14 0.50 -0.16
N LYS A 56 6.13 1.36 -0.09
CA LYS A 56 6.25 2.82 -0.27
C LYS A 56 7.14 3.50 0.78
N ARG A 57 7.27 2.93 1.98
CA ARG A 57 8.15 3.49 3.04
C ARG A 57 9.53 2.87 3.08
N ARG A 58 9.78 1.78 2.34
CA ARG A 58 11.02 1.01 2.41
C ARG A 58 12.25 1.87 2.13
N ASP A 59 12.23 2.60 1.03
CA ASP A 59 13.40 3.37 0.58
C ASP A 59 13.77 4.46 1.58
N ARG A 60 12.77 5.19 2.10
CA ARG A 60 12.95 6.18 3.16
C ARG A 60 13.48 5.55 4.45
N ASP A 61 12.93 4.40 4.86
CA ASP A 61 13.38 3.70 6.07
C ASP A 61 14.86 3.25 5.91
N LEU A 62 15.27 2.83 4.70
CA LEU A 62 16.65 2.44 4.38
C LEU A 62 17.62 3.63 4.31
N GLU A 63 17.20 4.74 3.72
CA GLU A 63 17.96 6.00 3.69
C GLU A 63 18.24 6.48 5.12
N LEU A 64 17.20 6.51 5.95
CA LEU A 64 17.29 6.89 7.36
C LEU A 64 18.22 5.95 8.14
N LEU A 65 18.18 4.64 7.88
CA LEU A 65 19.12 3.68 8.46
C LEU A 65 20.56 3.94 8.01
N ASN A 66 20.77 4.33 6.75
CA ASN A 66 22.10 4.66 6.25
C ASN A 66 22.65 5.92 6.92
N MET A 67 21.88 7.01 7.01
CA MET A 67 22.30 8.24 7.72
C MET A 67 22.56 7.99 9.20
N TYR A 68 21.74 7.16 9.85
CA TYR A 68 21.94 6.74 11.24
C TYR A 68 23.25 5.95 11.44
N ARG A 69 23.76 5.28 10.39
CA ARG A 69 25.01 4.50 10.44
C ARG A 69 26.24 5.25 9.95
N SER A 70 26.11 6.10 8.93
CA SER A 70 27.24 6.75 8.26
C SER A 70 27.74 7.97 9.04
N ASP A 71 26.84 8.77 9.63
CA ASP A 71 27.19 10.14 9.98
C ASP A 71 27.32 10.41 11.49
N LYS A 72 27.16 9.38 12.35
CA LYS A 72 26.99 9.56 13.81
C LYS A 72 25.90 10.58 14.19
N LEU A 73 25.02 10.95 13.25
CA LEU A 73 23.92 11.87 13.49
C LEU A 73 22.99 11.26 14.52
N SER A 74 22.63 12.06 15.51
CA SER A 74 21.65 11.69 16.51
C SER A 74 20.28 11.49 15.84
N ALA A 75 19.44 10.69 16.49
CA ALA A 75 18.05 10.53 16.04
C ALA A 75 17.28 11.86 15.98
N PHE A 76 17.73 12.87 16.74
CA PHE A 76 17.16 14.21 16.75
C PHE A 76 17.53 15.02 15.49
N GLU A 77 18.79 15.00 15.07
CA GLU A 77 19.24 15.69 13.85
C GLU A 77 18.58 15.10 12.60
N ILE A 78 18.49 13.76 12.55
CA ILE A 78 17.78 13.05 11.48
C ILE A 78 16.30 13.42 11.50
N ALA A 79 15.68 13.48 12.68
CA ALA A 79 14.28 13.90 12.81
C ALA A 79 14.04 15.28 12.21
N ASN A 80 14.91 16.25 12.50
CA ASN A 80 14.81 17.60 11.95
C ASN A 80 15.01 17.61 10.42
N HIS A 81 15.97 16.85 9.90
CA HIS A 81 16.22 16.75 8.46
C HIS A 81 14.99 16.23 7.68
N PHE A 82 14.28 15.24 8.23
CA PHE A 82 13.10 14.66 7.59
C PHE A 82 11.76 15.29 8.01
N GLY A 83 11.76 16.28 8.90
CA GLY A 83 10.54 16.89 9.44
C GLY A 83 9.66 15.91 10.22
N VAL A 84 10.27 14.95 10.93
CA VAL A 84 9.56 13.90 11.69
C VAL A 84 9.97 13.90 13.16
N SER A 85 9.20 13.21 14.02
CA SER A 85 9.60 13.03 15.41
C SER A 85 10.80 12.08 15.56
N PRO A 86 11.65 12.22 16.59
CA PRO A 86 12.70 11.25 16.90
C PRO A 86 12.16 9.82 17.10
N ARG A 87 10.94 9.68 17.63
CA ARG A 87 10.26 8.37 17.74
C ARG A 87 10.01 7.74 16.37
N THR A 88 9.68 8.54 15.36
CA THR A 88 9.50 8.06 13.98
C THR A 88 10.82 7.53 13.43
N VAL A 89 11.92 8.23 13.70
CA VAL A 89 13.29 7.80 13.33
C VAL A 89 13.61 6.45 13.94
N HIS A 90 13.50 6.29 15.25
CA HIS A 90 13.77 5.00 15.90
C HIS A 90 12.91 3.85 15.37
N ARG A 91 11.62 4.10 15.11
CA ARG A 91 10.73 3.09 14.52
C ARG A 91 11.13 2.73 13.08
N ALA A 92 11.56 3.70 12.28
CA ALA A 92 12.02 3.49 10.93
C ALA A 92 13.32 2.67 10.91
N VAL A 93 14.32 3.04 11.73
CA VAL A 93 15.57 2.27 11.89
C VAL A 93 15.29 0.81 12.25
N LYS A 94 14.43 0.56 13.24
CA LYS A 94 14.09 -0.81 13.68
C LYS A 94 13.45 -1.63 12.56
N ARG A 95 12.54 -1.04 11.76
CA ARG A 95 11.94 -1.71 10.60
C ARG A 95 12.98 -1.98 9.50
N ALA A 96 13.82 -1.00 9.20
CA ALA A 96 14.84 -1.08 8.17
C ALA A 96 15.88 -2.17 8.44
N GLN A 97 16.22 -2.40 9.70
CA GLN A 97 17.08 -3.51 10.11
C GLN A 97 16.46 -4.86 9.71
N GLY A 98 15.16 -5.05 9.95
CA GLY A 98 14.44 -6.25 9.51
C GLY A 98 14.37 -6.41 7.98
N TYR A 99 14.36 -5.32 7.21
CA TYR A 99 14.43 -5.39 5.74
C TYR A 99 15.79 -5.90 5.23
N LYS A 100 16.91 -5.45 5.84
CA LYS A 100 18.24 -5.95 5.48
C LYS A 100 18.43 -7.41 5.86
N GLU A 101 17.86 -7.86 6.97
CA GLU A 101 17.88 -9.27 7.36
C GLU A 101 17.14 -10.14 6.35
N GLY A 102 15.97 -9.70 5.88
CA GLY A 102 15.24 -10.41 4.82
C GLY A 102 15.96 -10.46 3.46
N ILE A 103 16.79 -9.45 3.12
CA ILE A 103 17.62 -9.44 1.89
C ILE A 103 18.83 -10.37 2.01
N LYS A 104 19.39 -10.57 3.20
CA LYS A 104 20.54 -11.46 3.39
C LYS A 104 20.18 -12.95 3.36
N VAL A 105 18.88 -13.28 3.47
CA VAL A 105 18.35 -14.63 3.56
C VAL A 105 17.68 -15.07 2.25
N ALA A 106 17.52 -14.15 1.29
CA ALA A 106 17.08 -14.42 -0.08
C ALA A 106 18.28 -14.44 -1.03
#